data_AF-A0A7K6VMF3-F1
#
_entry.id   AF-A0A7K6VMF3-F1
#
_cell.length_a   1.000
_cell.length_b   1.000
_cell.length_c   1.000
_cell.angle_alpha   90.00
_cell.angle_beta   90.00
_cell.angle_gamma   90.00
#
_symmetry.space_group_name_H-M   'P 1'
#
loop_
_entity.id
_entity.type
_entity.pdbx_description
1 polymer ?
#
loop_
_entity_poly.entity_id
_entity_poly.type
_entity_poly.pdbx_seq_one_letter_code
_entity_poly.pdbx_strand_id
1 'polypeptide(L)'
;FGPDNTGDVMTLRHLTGLQNFVSSMSTVHLVTADGSFDCQGNPGEQEALVSPLLYCETVTALMILGTGGSFVLKMFTLFEHCSINLLFLLNCSFEEVHVFKPATSKAGNSEAYVVCLRYMGRESLHLLLPKMAQNFGTEMVNKALFPQHTLPESFLKIHEECCMFFHKCQVETISENIRLFKCMEEAEQMKLSKLRDCAVQFFMQRFHMKPIGRNNWLVKKSQAGCSTNAKWFGQRNKYFSTYNERKMMETLTWNDKVAKGYLNHWAEEHALNNAGNMCILEGSFSNLECSFWYILEGKRLPRVKCSPFCDVQVLENLNEAVRELGGGRLKSRSVLQPCHSCEVLPGELILAKVSDLSRCHQEVLNESCSDQFKCLVVGFPSLCDTESQPSMEIKPMHSATLPTFSVSLLYDGEPKYQQQLLECVLQSLAQLAAGDALVLPVLSCLTRFTAGLVFILRCCFRSVAFACPTSREPLGSGAALLCAGYRGLPAPVERYLRRLSALVSALLDTDSPQQVLQFVPMEVLLQGELLEFLWDLNTAVAKRQLHLIVQAQQQQVTTDMPL
;
A
#
# COMPACT_ATOMS: atom_id res chain seq x y z
N PHE A 1 -14.47 -0.74 5.31
CA PHE A 1 -13.60 -1.45 6.27
C PHE A 1 -13.92 -1.03 7.71
N GLY A 2 -15.12 -1.33 8.20
CA GLY A 2 -15.60 -0.82 9.50
C GLY A 2 -15.95 0.68 9.51
N PRO A 3 -16.41 1.22 10.67
CA PRO A 3 -17.00 2.57 10.78
C PRO A 3 -16.03 3.74 10.59
N ASP A 4 -14.72 3.53 10.70
CA ASP A 4 -13.68 4.54 10.45
C ASP A 4 -12.81 4.21 9.24
N ASN A 5 -13.22 3.19 8.48
CA ASN A 5 -12.59 2.69 7.26
C ASN A 5 -11.10 2.29 7.38
N THR A 6 -10.61 2.06 8.60
CA THR A 6 -9.25 1.56 8.85
C THR A 6 -9.14 0.05 8.63
N GLY A 7 -10.24 -0.69 8.86
CA GLY A 7 -10.24 -2.14 8.90
C GLY A 7 -9.55 -2.73 10.13
N ASP A 8 -9.25 -1.90 11.14
CA ASP A 8 -8.59 -2.34 12.36
C ASP A 8 -9.57 -3.08 13.27
N VAL A 9 -9.56 -4.41 13.16
CA VAL A 9 -10.40 -5.34 13.92
C VAL A 9 -10.09 -5.34 15.41
N MET A 10 -8.97 -4.76 15.84
CA MET A 10 -8.55 -4.69 17.24
C MET A 10 -9.13 -3.49 17.98
N THR A 11 -9.99 -2.69 17.32
CA THR A 11 -10.66 -1.56 17.98
C THR A 11 -12.08 -1.91 18.40
N LEU A 12 -12.48 -1.49 19.60
CA LEU A 12 -13.87 -1.64 20.07
C LEU A 12 -14.87 -0.98 19.11
N ARG A 13 -14.50 0.14 18.49
CA ARG A 13 -15.33 0.82 17.48
C ARG A 13 -15.58 -0.09 16.27
N HIS A 14 -14.59 -0.84 15.82
CA HIS A 14 -14.76 -1.81 14.74
C HIS A 14 -15.66 -2.96 15.17
N LEU A 15 -15.44 -3.54 16.36
CA LEU A 15 -16.29 -4.59 16.91
C LEU A 15 -17.77 -4.18 16.95
N THR A 16 -18.09 -3.06 17.60
CA THR A 16 -19.47 -2.54 17.69
C THR A 16 -20.05 -2.24 16.32
N GLY A 17 -19.24 -1.67 15.43
CA GLY A 17 -19.64 -1.42 14.04
C GLY A 17 -20.01 -2.69 13.28
N LEU A 18 -19.22 -3.74 13.44
CA LEU A 18 -19.47 -5.03 12.81
C LEU A 18 -20.71 -5.72 13.41
N GLN A 19 -20.90 -5.65 14.73
CA GLN A 19 -22.12 -6.15 15.38
C GLN A 19 -23.37 -5.46 14.84
N ASN A 20 -23.35 -4.14 14.72
CA ASN A 20 -24.46 -3.38 14.15
C ASN A 20 -24.72 -3.76 12.69
N PHE A 21 -23.67 -3.92 11.89
CA PHE A 21 -23.80 -4.36 10.50
C PHE A 21 -24.44 -5.75 10.39
N VAL A 22 -23.96 -6.71 11.18
CA VAL A 22 -24.45 -8.10 11.19
C VAL A 22 -25.84 -8.22 11.82
N SER A 23 -26.25 -7.33 12.72
CA SER A 23 -27.55 -7.39 13.41
C SER A 23 -28.75 -7.37 12.45
N SER A 24 -28.57 -6.83 11.25
CA SER A 24 -29.59 -6.78 10.19
C SER A 24 -29.56 -7.99 9.24
N MET A 25 -28.60 -8.90 9.41
CA MET A 25 -28.39 -10.07 8.57
C MET A 25 -29.06 -11.33 9.14
N SER A 26 -29.17 -12.37 8.32
CA SER A 26 -29.46 -13.72 8.80
C SER A 26 -28.36 -14.21 9.75
N THR A 27 -28.72 -15.15 10.63
CA THR A 27 -27.79 -15.81 11.55
C THR A 27 -26.48 -16.22 10.88
N VAL A 28 -25.36 -15.82 11.47
CA VAL A 28 -24.03 -16.18 10.99
C VAL A 28 -23.71 -17.61 11.45
N HIS A 29 -23.59 -18.53 10.51
CA HIS A 29 -23.31 -19.94 10.79
C HIS A 29 -21.81 -20.29 10.78
N LEU A 30 -20.99 -19.45 10.15
CA LEU A 30 -19.55 -19.65 10.05
C LEU A 30 -18.84 -18.30 10.13
N VAL A 31 -17.84 -18.22 11.00
CA VAL A 31 -16.84 -17.15 11.00
C VAL A 31 -15.48 -17.78 10.69
N THR A 32 -14.67 -17.09 9.90
CA THR A 32 -13.27 -17.47 9.63
C THR A 32 -12.36 -16.30 9.95
N ALA A 33 -11.26 -16.56 10.62
CA ALA A 33 -10.25 -15.57 10.98
C ALA A 33 -8.87 -16.04 10.52
N ASP A 34 -8.20 -15.19 9.74
CA ASP A 34 -6.92 -15.48 9.09
C ASP A 34 -5.91 -14.31 9.29
N GLY A 35 -6.11 -13.52 10.34
CA GLY A 35 -5.29 -12.36 10.67
C GLY A 35 -3.83 -12.72 10.98
N SER A 36 -2.92 -11.84 10.57
CA SER A 36 -1.51 -11.92 10.95
C SER A 36 -0.81 -10.58 10.74
N PHE A 37 0.39 -10.45 11.30
CA PHE A 37 1.32 -9.34 11.06
C PHE A 37 2.56 -9.84 10.32
N ASP A 38 3.33 -8.91 9.77
CA ASP A 38 4.65 -9.27 9.25
C ASP A 38 5.61 -9.59 10.40
N CYS A 39 5.85 -10.89 10.62
CA CYS A 39 6.77 -11.39 11.64
C CYS A 39 8.11 -11.84 11.04
N GLN A 40 8.44 -11.47 9.78
CA GLN A 40 9.67 -11.93 9.13
C GLN A 40 10.96 -11.49 9.85
N GLY A 41 10.90 -10.37 10.58
CA GLY A 41 12.00 -9.88 11.41
C GLY A 41 12.14 -10.66 12.72
N ASN A 42 11.11 -11.33 13.23
CA ASN A 42 11.22 -12.14 14.44
C ASN A 42 10.27 -13.34 14.40
N PRO A 43 10.56 -14.36 13.56
CA PRO A 43 9.65 -15.49 13.38
C PRO A 43 9.52 -16.36 14.64
N GLY A 44 10.51 -16.34 15.54
CA GLY A 44 10.47 -17.06 16.81
C GLY A 44 9.42 -16.52 17.78
N GLU A 45 9.15 -15.21 17.74
CA GLU A 45 8.17 -14.53 18.60
C GLU A 45 6.80 -14.35 17.93
N GLN A 46 6.54 -15.03 16.81
CA GLN A 46 5.32 -14.86 16.02
C GLN A 46 4.05 -15.08 16.85
N GLU A 47 4.06 -16.07 17.75
CA GLU A 47 2.93 -16.37 18.62
C GLU A 47 2.58 -15.20 19.54
N ALA A 48 3.56 -14.67 20.27
CA ALA A 48 3.36 -13.54 21.16
C ALA A 48 2.92 -12.28 20.38
N LEU A 49 3.58 -11.99 19.26
CA LEU A 49 3.32 -10.79 18.44
C LEU A 49 1.91 -10.77 17.84
N VAL A 50 1.38 -11.92 17.42
CA VAL A 50 0.05 -12.00 16.79
C VAL A 50 -1.07 -12.23 17.81
N SER A 51 -0.75 -12.67 19.03
CA SER A 51 -1.75 -13.03 20.05
C SER A 51 -2.84 -11.97 20.33
N PRO A 52 -2.57 -10.65 20.38
CA PRO A 52 -3.63 -9.65 20.58
C PRO A 52 -4.64 -9.62 19.43
N LEU A 53 -4.19 -9.84 18.19
CA LEU A 53 -5.04 -9.91 17.01
C LEU A 53 -5.94 -11.15 17.07
N LEU A 54 -5.36 -12.33 17.34
CA LEU A 54 -6.12 -13.58 17.43
C LEU A 54 -7.18 -13.52 18.55
N TYR A 55 -6.85 -12.86 19.66
CA TYR A 55 -7.79 -12.60 20.73
C TYR A 55 -8.96 -11.73 20.26
N CYS A 56 -8.68 -10.60 19.61
CA CYS A 56 -9.71 -9.71 19.08
C CYS A 56 -10.58 -10.39 18.02
N GLU A 57 -9.99 -11.18 17.11
CA GLU A 57 -10.72 -11.97 16.12
C GLU A 57 -11.63 -13.00 16.79
N THR A 58 -11.14 -13.69 17.82
CA THR A 58 -11.92 -14.67 18.58
C THR A 58 -13.09 -14.02 19.33
N VAL A 59 -12.85 -12.94 20.07
CA VAL A 59 -13.92 -12.21 20.76
C VAL A 59 -14.94 -11.71 19.76
N THR A 60 -14.49 -11.17 18.62
CA THR A 60 -15.37 -10.73 17.54
C THR A 60 -16.23 -11.87 17.01
N ALA A 61 -15.62 -13.03 16.74
CA ALA A 61 -16.35 -14.22 16.28
C ALA A 61 -17.42 -14.66 17.28
N LEU A 62 -17.08 -14.77 18.56
CA LEU A 62 -18.02 -15.13 19.63
C LEU A 62 -19.18 -14.13 19.78
N MET A 63 -18.96 -12.86 19.39
CA MET A 63 -19.97 -11.80 19.49
C MET A 63 -20.94 -11.74 18.31
N ILE A 64 -20.59 -12.33 17.16
CA ILE A 64 -21.41 -12.26 15.93
C ILE A 64 -21.93 -13.62 15.47
N LEU A 65 -21.32 -14.72 15.92
CA LEU A 65 -21.69 -16.08 15.55
C LEU A 65 -23.02 -16.47 16.20
N GLY A 66 -23.90 -17.11 15.43
CA GLY A 66 -25.15 -17.67 15.96
C GLY A 66 -24.91 -18.99 16.69
N THR A 67 -25.80 -19.31 17.65
CA THR A 67 -25.80 -20.60 18.34
C THR A 67 -25.84 -21.76 17.34
N GLY A 68 -25.03 -22.79 17.59
CA GLY A 68 -24.81 -23.93 16.68
C GLY A 68 -23.83 -23.65 15.54
N GLY A 69 -23.37 -22.41 15.37
CA GLY A 69 -22.40 -22.02 14.34
C GLY A 69 -20.99 -22.60 14.56
N SER A 70 -20.12 -22.41 13.59
CA SER A 70 -18.72 -22.86 13.62
C SER A 70 -17.74 -21.69 13.45
N PHE A 71 -16.53 -21.85 13.96
CA PHE A 71 -15.47 -20.86 13.85
C PHE A 71 -14.16 -21.54 13.42
N VAL A 72 -13.46 -20.94 12.47
CA VAL A 72 -12.12 -21.39 12.05
C VAL A 72 -11.13 -20.25 12.26
N LEU A 73 -10.12 -20.49 13.08
CA LEU A 73 -9.09 -19.51 13.44
C LEU A 73 -7.72 -20.01 13.01
N LYS A 74 -6.99 -19.24 12.21
CA LYS A 74 -5.55 -19.48 12.01
C LYS A 74 -4.80 -19.14 13.30
N MET A 75 -3.93 -20.05 13.72
CA MET A 75 -2.96 -19.85 14.79
C MET A 75 -1.57 -20.31 14.33
N PHE A 76 -0.56 -20.08 15.18
CA PHE A 76 0.83 -20.48 14.91
C PHE A 76 1.27 -21.56 15.90
N THR A 77 2.44 -21.40 16.51
CA THR A 77 2.76 -22.17 17.72
C THR A 77 1.74 -21.88 18.81
N LEU A 78 1.66 -22.81 19.76
CA LEU A 78 0.66 -22.81 20.83
C LEU A 78 1.34 -22.95 22.19
N PHE A 79 2.55 -22.43 22.36
CA PHE A 79 3.38 -22.64 23.55
C PHE A 79 3.15 -21.58 24.63
N GLU A 80 2.69 -20.40 24.24
CA GLU A 80 2.53 -19.25 25.12
C GLU A 80 1.21 -19.32 25.89
N HIS A 81 1.24 -18.75 27.10
CA HIS A 81 0.07 -18.70 27.98
C HIS A 81 -1.16 -18.04 27.33
N CYS A 82 -0.95 -17.10 26.40
CA CYS A 82 -2.02 -16.43 25.66
C CYS A 82 -2.75 -17.40 24.72
N SER A 83 -2.03 -18.27 24.02
CA SER A 83 -2.62 -19.32 23.17
C SER A 83 -3.35 -20.37 24.00
N ILE A 84 -2.77 -20.80 25.14
CA ILE A 84 -3.42 -21.73 26.06
C ILE A 84 -4.75 -21.16 26.56
N ASN A 85 -4.74 -19.90 27.00
CA ASN A 85 -5.94 -19.20 27.44
C ASN A 85 -7.00 -19.07 26.34
N LEU A 86 -6.58 -18.77 25.11
CA LEU A 86 -7.47 -18.63 23.97
C LEU A 86 -8.11 -19.96 23.59
N LEU A 87 -7.33 -21.04 23.53
CA LEU A 87 -7.83 -22.39 23.29
C LEU A 87 -8.80 -22.84 24.38
N PHE A 88 -8.52 -22.52 25.65
CA PHE A 88 -9.43 -22.82 26.75
C PHE A 88 -10.73 -22.03 26.65
N LEU A 89 -10.68 -20.73 26.31
CA LEU A 89 -11.87 -19.92 26.03
C LEU A 89 -12.73 -20.57 24.94
N LEU A 90 -12.11 -21.01 23.85
CA LEU A 90 -12.79 -21.71 22.75
C LEU A 90 -13.41 -23.02 23.24
N ASN A 91 -12.70 -23.80 24.07
CA ASN A 91 -13.22 -25.05 24.64
C ASN A 91 -14.43 -24.81 25.57
N CYS A 92 -14.48 -23.68 26.26
CA CYS A 92 -15.66 -23.27 27.04
C CYS A 92 -16.82 -22.75 26.17
N SER A 93 -16.56 -22.38 24.92
CA SER A 93 -17.52 -21.70 24.04
C SER A 93 -18.19 -22.64 23.02
N PHE A 94 -17.52 -23.74 22.67
CA PHE A 94 -17.94 -24.66 21.61
C PHE A 94 -17.99 -26.09 22.13
N GLU A 95 -18.89 -26.92 21.57
CA GLU A 95 -18.96 -28.34 21.97
C GLU A 95 -17.74 -29.14 21.53
N GLU A 96 -17.11 -28.75 20.42
CA GLU A 96 -15.90 -29.39 19.91
C GLU A 96 -14.88 -28.35 19.44
N VAL A 97 -13.61 -28.59 19.77
CA VAL A 97 -12.48 -27.78 19.32
C VAL A 97 -11.38 -28.72 18.85
N HIS A 98 -10.94 -28.54 17.60
CA HIS A 98 -9.91 -29.35 16.95
C HIS A 98 -8.76 -28.46 16.49
N VAL A 99 -7.52 -28.92 16.62
CA VAL A 99 -6.37 -28.24 16.01
C VAL A 99 -5.93 -29.05 14.80
N PHE A 100 -5.86 -28.40 13.64
CA PHE A 100 -5.67 -29.05 12.35
C PHE A 100 -4.72 -28.26 11.46
N LYS A 101 -3.73 -28.93 10.86
CA LYS A 101 -2.87 -28.36 9.82
C LYS A 101 -3.23 -28.97 8.46
N PRO A 102 -3.90 -28.23 7.55
CA PRO A 102 -4.26 -28.76 6.24
C PRO A 102 -3.02 -29.01 5.39
N ALA A 103 -3.07 -30.00 4.49
CA ALA A 103 -1.98 -30.30 3.56
C ALA A 103 -1.64 -29.14 2.59
N THR A 104 -2.55 -28.18 2.44
CA THR A 104 -2.34 -26.94 1.66
C THR A 104 -1.57 -25.87 2.44
N SER A 105 -1.39 -26.02 3.76
CA SER A 105 -0.50 -25.18 4.55
C SER A 105 0.94 -25.67 4.40
N LYS A 106 1.92 -24.75 4.37
CA LYS A 106 3.34 -25.12 4.21
C LYS A 106 3.77 -25.98 5.38
N ALA A 107 4.21 -27.21 5.12
CA ALA A 107 4.48 -28.20 6.16
C ALA A 107 5.58 -27.75 7.16
N GLY A 108 6.56 -26.96 6.73
CA GLY A 108 7.65 -26.48 7.60
C GLY A 108 7.33 -25.23 8.43
N ASN A 109 6.18 -24.56 8.24
CA ASN A 109 5.83 -23.39 9.03
C ASN A 109 4.97 -23.77 10.25
N SER A 110 4.83 -22.84 11.20
CA SER A 110 4.07 -23.04 12.43
C SER A 110 2.56 -22.86 12.26
N GLU A 111 2.07 -22.56 11.05
CA GLU A 111 0.64 -22.30 10.82
C GLU A 111 -0.21 -23.55 11.06
N ALA A 112 -1.22 -23.42 11.90
CA ALA A 112 -2.26 -24.41 12.14
C ALA A 112 -3.63 -23.71 12.24
N TYR A 113 -4.71 -24.46 12.18
CA TYR A 113 -6.07 -23.93 12.25
C TYR A 113 -6.81 -24.57 13.41
N VAL A 114 -7.40 -23.74 14.26
CA VAL A 114 -8.34 -24.18 15.28
C VAL A 114 -9.74 -24.19 14.67
N VAL A 115 -10.35 -25.37 14.63
CA VAL A 115 -11.69 -25.60 14.09
C VAL A 115 -12.64 -25.85 15.25
N CYS A 116 -13.51 -24.89 15.50
CA CYS A 116 -14.49 -24.93 16.57
C CYS A 116 -15.89 -25.20 16.00
N LEU A 117 -16.59 -26.19 16.55
CA LEU A 117 -17.89 -26.63 16.05
C LEU A 117 -18.96 -26.49 17.12
N ARG A 118 -20.17 -26.12 16.69
CA ARG A 118 -21.38 -26.02 17.52
C ARG A 118 -21.20 -25.05 18.69
N TYR A 119 -21.20 -23.76 18.34
CA TYR A 119 -21.15 -22.67 19.31
C TYR A 119 -22.30 -22.76 20.31
N MET A 120 -22.00 -22.74 21.60
CA MET A 120 -23.03 -22.89 22.66
C MET A 120 -23.90 -21.63 22.85
N GLY A 121 -23.57 -20.53 22.18
CA GLY A 121 -24.29 -19.26 22.26
C GLY A 121 -23.64 -18.26 23.22
N ARG A 122 -24.06 -17.00 23.13
CA ARG A 122 -23.46 -15.90 23.90
C ARG A 122 -23.81 -15.98 25.39
N GLU A 123 -24.96 -16.57 25.70
CA GLU A 123 -25.51 -16.68 27.05
C GLU A 123 -24.62 -17.53 27.97
N SER A 124 -23.97 -18.57 27.42
CA SER A 124 -23.03 -19.41 28.18
C SER A 124 -21.78 -18.64 28.63
N LEU A 125 -21.45 -17.53 27.95
CA LEU A 125 -20.27 -16.72 28.19
C LEU A 125 -20.54 -15.48 29.05
N HIS A 126 -21.76 -15.29 29.58
CA HIS A 126 -22.15 -14.01 30.19
C HIS A 126 -21.20 -13.52 31.31
N LEU A 127 -20.63 -14.43 32.11
CA LEU A 127 -19.66 -14.10 33.18
C LEU A 127 -18.28 -13.67 32.65
N LEU A 128 -17.94 -14.09 31.43
CA LEU A 128 -16.67 -13.79 30.78
C LEU A 128 -16.75 -12.52 29.92
N LEU A 129 -17.94 -12.11 29.46
CA LEU A 129 -18.12 -10.94 28.59
C LEU A 129 -17.45 -9.66 29.13
N PRO A 130 -17.58 -9.29 30.42
CA PRO A 130 -16.94 -8.07 30.92
C PRO A 130 -15.40 -8.15 30.86
N LYS A 131 -14.82 -9.30 31.20
CA LYS A 131 -13.38 -9.54 31.12
C LYS A 131 -12.90 -9.56 29.67
N MET A 132 -13.71 -10.13 28.77
CA MET A 132 -13.41 -10.15 27.34
C MET A 132 -13.35 -8.74 26.75
N ALA A 133 -14.34 -7.90 27.10
CA ALA A 133 -14.37 -6.52 26.68
C ALA A 133 -13.21 -5.71 27.28
N GLN A 134 -12.84 -5.96 28.54
CA GLN A 134 -11.72 -5.29 29.21
C GLN A 134 -10.37 -5.60 28.54
N ASN A 135 -10.18 -6.83 28.06
CA ASN A 135 -8.93 -7.29 27.44
C ASN A 135 -8.89 -7.06 25.92
N PHE A 136 -9.94 -6.47 25.32
CA PHE A 136 -10.02 -6.27 23.88
C PHE A 136 -9.17 -5.07 23.44
N GLY A 137 -8.18 -5.29 22.57
CA GLY A 137 -7.34 -4.23 22.04
C GLY A 137 -5.92 -4.66 21.72
N THR A 138 -5.08 -3.68 21.40
CA THR A 138 -3.63 -3.84 21.17
C THR A 138 -2.86 -4.07 22.47
N GLU A 139 -3.34 -3.52 23.57
CA GLU A 139 -2.79 -3.74 24.90
C GLU A 139 -3.50 -4.94 25.52
N MET A 140 -3.10 -6.16 25.13
CA MET A 140 -3.49 -7.30 25.95
C MET A 140 -2.89 -7.08 27.33
N VAL A 141 -3.78 -6.92 28.31
CA VAL A 141 -3.43 -6.81 29.73
C VAL A 141 -2.45 -7.94 30.03
N ASN A 142 -1.33 -7.65 30.72
CA ASN A 142 -0.33 -8.62 31.19
C ASN A 142 -0.89 -9.70 32.15
N LYS A 143 -2.21 -9.93 32.15
CA LYS A 143 -2.95 -10.86 33.00
C LYS A 143 -3.80 -11.76 32.11
N ALA A 144 -3.53 -13.05 32.22
CA ALA A 144 -4.32 -14.12 31.61
C ALA A 144 -5.81 -14.00 31.94
N LEU A 145 -6.69 -14.35 30.98
CA LEU A 145 -8.15 -14.38 31.20
C LEU A 145 -8.54 -15.40 32.27
N PHE A 146 -7.83 -16.52 32.27
CA PHE A 146 -7.92 -17.63 33.21
C PHE A 146 -6.56 -17.78 33.92
N PRO A 147 -6.52 -17.66 35.25
CA PRO A 147 -5.34 -18.01 36.02
C PRO A 147 -4.94 -19.46 35.80
N GLN A 148 -3.64 -19.77 35.81
CA GLN A 148 -3.12 -21.14 35.55
C GLN A 148 -3.80 -22.21 36.42
N HIS A 149 -4.02 -21.94 37.72
CA HIS A 149 -4.65 -22.88 38.64
C HIS A 149 -6.13 -23.19 38.33
N THR A 150 -6.77 -22.44 37.43
CA THR A 150 -8.15 -22.68 36.99
C THR A 150 -8.23 -23.55 35.73
N LEU A 151 -7.11 -23.78 35.06
CA LEU A 151 -7.04 -24.61 33.86
C LEU A 151 -7.04 -26.10 34.27
N PRO A 152 -7.98 -26.93 33.77
CA PRO A 152 -8.01 -28.35 34.09
C PRO A 152 -6.75 -29.08 33.62
N GLU A 153 -6.21 -29.97 34.46
CA GLU A 153 -5.05 -30.80 34.10
C GLU A 153 -5.30 -31.67 32.87
N SER A 154 -6.52 -32.16 32.70
CA SER A 154 -6.93 -32.93 31.52
C SER A 154 -6.82 -32.13 30.23
N PHE A 155 -7.21 -30.86 30.26
CA PHE A 155 -7.06 -29.94 29.13
C PHE A 155 -5.59 -29.67 28.84
N LEU A 156 -4.80 -29.36 29.88
CA LEU A 156 -3.36 -29.07 29.74
C LEU A 156 -2.60 -30.25 29.15
N LYS A 157 -2.94 -31.48 29.54
CA LYS A 157 -2.32 -32.70 29.00
C LYS A 157 -2.59 -32.88 27.51
N ILE A 158 -3.85 -32.73 27.07
CA ILE A 158 -4.21 -32.83 25.65
C ILE A 158 -3.53 -31.71 24.84
N HIS A 159 -3.46 -30.51 25.41
CA HIS A 159 -2.77 -29.38 24.81
C HIS A 159 -1.27 -29.67 24.61
N GLU A 160 -0.59 -30.22 25.61
CA GLU A 160 0.81 -30.63 25.51
C GLU A 160 1.02 -31.70 24.41
N GLU A 161 0.18 -32.73 24.38
CA GLU A 161 0.22 -33.77 23.35
C GLU A 161 0.03 -33.18 21.93
N CYS A 162 -0.89 -32.24 21.79
CA CYS A 162 -1.13 -31.51 20.54
C CYS A 162 0.11 -30.69 20.12
N CYS A 163 0.71 -29.95 21.04
CA CYS A 163 1.92 -29.17 20.80
C CYS A 163 3.10 -30.07 20.37
N MET A 164 3.30 -31.20 21.06
CA MET A 164 4.34 -32.18 20.72
C MET A 164 4.14 -32.78 19.33
N PHE A 165 2.89 -33.08 18.95
CA PHE A 165 2.55 -33.62 17.63
C PHE A 165 2.97 -32.66 16.50
N PHE A 166 2.52 -31.39 16.55
CA PHE A 166 2.86 -30.42 15.51
C PHE A 166 4.34 -30.07 15.49
N HIS A 167 4.97 -29.94 16.67
CA HIS A 167 6.40 -29.74 16.77
C HIS A 167 7.19 -30.86 16.07
N LYS A 168 6.84 -32.13 16.33
CA LYS A 168 7.49 -33.28 15.68
C LYS A 168 7.37 -33.23 14.16
N CYS A 169 6.16 -33.04 13.63
CA CYS A 169 5.93 -32.96 12.19
C CYS A 169 6.69 -31.80 11.53
N GLN A 170 6.74 -30.65 12.21
CA GLN A 170 7.46 -29.47 11.73
C GLN A 170 8.97 -29.73 11.68
N VAL A 171 9.55 -30.28 12.75
CA VAL A 171 11.00 -30.60 12.83
C VAL A 171 11.39 -31.62 11.76
N GLU A 172 10.60 -32.68 11.58
CA GLU A 172 10.84 -33.69 10.53
C GLU A 172 10.84 -33.03 9.14
N THR A 173 9.86 -32.18 8.86
CA THR A 173 9.76 -31.48 7.57
C THR A 173 10.92 -30.51 7.34
N ILE A 174 11.29 -29.72 8.34
CA ILE A 174 12.41 -28.77 8.23
C ILE A 174 13.72 -29.53 8.00
N SER A 175 13.94 -30.61 8.75
CA SER A 175 15.13 -31.46 8.60
C SER A 175 15.24 -32.05 7.20
N GLU A 176 14.12 -32.55 6.67
CA GLU A 176 14.04 -33.07 5.30
C GLU A 176 14.29 -31.98 4.25
N ASN A 177 13.71 -30.79 4.42
CA ASN A 177 13.95 -29.66 3.52
C ASN A 177 15.43 -29.25 3.50
N ILE A 178 16.10 -29.23 4.66
CA ILE A 178 17.53 -28.93 4.75
C ILE A 178 18.36 -30.00 4.04
N ARG A 179 18.00 -31.28 4.18
CA ARG A 179 18.66 -32.38 3.49
C ARG A 179 18.53 -32.24 1.97
N LEU A 180 17.29 -32.09 1.49
CA LEU A 180 16.97 -31.93 0.07
C LEU A 180 17.61 -30.68 -0.54
N PHE A 181 17.69 -29.59 0.22
CA PHE A 181 18.36 -28.37 -0.24
C PHE A 181 19.86 -28.59 -0.48
N LYS A 182 20.52 -29.39 0.37
CA LYS A 182 21.95 -29.72 0.20
C LYS A 182 22.18 -30.65 -0.99
N CYS A 183 21.32 -31.65 -1.14
CA CYS A 183 21.37 -32.60 -2.25
C CYS A 183 19.98 -33.19 -2.47
N MET A 184 19.42 -32.99 -3.67
CA MET A 184 18.18 -33.61 -4.11
C MET A 184 18.50 -34.49 -5.33
N GLU A 185 18.33 -35.80 -5.17
CA GLU A 185 18.56 -36.73 -6.28
C GLU A 185 17.42 -36.64 -7.30
N GLU A 186 17.69 -36.98 -8.57
CA GLU A 186 16.68 -36.94 -9.64
C GLU A 186 15.45 -37.82 -9.31
N ALA A 187 15.67 -38.97 -8.67
CA ALA A 187 14.60 -39.87 -8.23
C ALA A 187 13.68 -39.20 -7.19
N GLU A 188 14.26 -38.43 -6.26
CA GLU A 188 13.51 -37.68 -5.24
C GLU A 188 12.74 -36.52 -5.87
N GLN A 189 13.36 -35.79 -6.79
CA GLN A 189 12.70 -34.72 -7.54
C GLN A 189 11.49 -35.25 -8.34
N MET A 190 11.65 -36.40 -9.00
CA MET A 190 10.58 -37.06 -9.74
C MET A 190 9.46 -37.53 -8.79
N LYS A 191 9.82 -38.11 -7.63
CA LYS A 191 8.86 -38.53 -6.60
C LYS A 191 8.05 -37.35 -6.07
N LEU A 192 8.70 -36.23 -5.73
CA LEU A 192 8.03 -35.02 -5.23
C LEU A 192 7.11 -34.41 -6.28
N SER A 193 7.56 -34.37 -7.54
CA SER A 193 6.74 -33.88 -8.66
C SER A 193 5.49 -34.73 -8.85
N LYS A 194 5.63 -36.07 -8.79
CA LYS A 194 4.50 -37.00 -8.85
C LYS A 194 3.54 -36.82 -7.67
N LEU A 195 4.06 -36.66 -6.44
CA LEU A 195 3.23 -36.42 -5.26
C LEU A 195 2.42 -35.13 -5.38
N ARG A 196 3.03 -34.05 -5.90
CA ARG A 196 2.33 -32.79 -6.19
C ARG A 196 1.17 -33.01 -7.15
N ASP A 197 1.40 -33.69 -8.26
CA ASP A 197 0.38 -33.92 -9.28
C ASP A 197 -0.75 -34.81 -8.74
N CYS A 198 -0.42 -35.85 -7.96
CA CYS A 198 -1.40 -36.67 -7.24
C CYS A 198 -2.24 -35.84 -6.26
N ALA A 199 -1.62 -34.92 -5.50
CA ALA A 199 -2.34 -34.07 -4.55
C ALA A 199 -3.33 -33.15 -5.26
N VAL A 200 -2.95 -32.57 -6.40
CA VAL A 200 -3.85 -31.76 -7.23
C VAL A 200 -5.03 -32.60 -7.73
N GLN A 201 -4.76 -33.78 -8.29
CA GLN A 201 -5.83 -34.67 -8.77
C GLN A 201 -6.78 -35.09 -7.65
N PHE A 202 -6.24 -35.48 -6.49
CA PHE A 202 -7.02 -35.82 -5.31
C PHE A 202 -7.91 -34.66 -4.88
N PHE A 203 -7.38 -33.43 -4.81
CA PHE A 203 -8.14 -32.25 -4.43
C PHE A 203 -9.31 -31.99 -5.41
N MET A 204 -9.02 -32.03 -6.71
CA MET A 204 -10.04 -31.81 -7.75
C MET A 204 -11.16 -32.85 -7.68
N GLN A 205 -10.83 -34.11 -7.46
CA GLN A 205 -11.80 -35.21 -7.35
C GLN A 205 -12.60 -35.14 -6.04
N ARG A 206 -11.91 -35.01 -4.91
CA ARG A 206 -12.50 -35.05 -3.56
C ARG A 206 -13.50 -33.93 -3.32
N PHE A 207 -13.23 -32.74 -3.86
CA PHE A 207 -14.06 -31.55 -3.70
C PHE A 207 -14.90 -31.22 -4.95
N HIS A 208 -14.84 -32.07 -5.99
CA HIS A 208 -15.56 -31.88 -7.24
C HIS A 208 -15.37 -30.47 -7.84
N MET A 209 -14.14 -29.98 -7.79
CA MET A 209 -13.80 -28.62 -8.23
C MET A 209 -14.11 -28.47 -9.72
N LYS A 210 -14.88 -27.44 -10.06
CA LYS A 210 -15.24 -27.10 -11.44
C LYS A 210 -14.76 -25.70 -11.78
N PRO A 211 -14.36 -25.44 -13.04
CA PRO A 211 -14.14 -24.09 -13.50
C PRO A 211 -15.38 -23.23 -13.28
N ILE A 212 -15.21 -22.03 -12.73
CA ILE A 212 -16.29 -21.07 -12.58
C ILE A 212 -16.62 -20.51 -13.97
N GLY A 213 -17.89 -20.54 -14.37
CA GLY A 213 -18.33 -19.95 -15.64
C GLY A 213 -18.04 -18.45 -15.68
N ARG A 214 -17.65 -17.92 -16.85
CA ARG A 214 -17.22 -16.52 -17.01
C ARG A 214 -18.20 -15.48 -16.46
N ASN A 215 -19.51 -15.75 -16.56
CA ASN A 215 -20.56 -14.85 -16.07
C ASN A 215 -20.56 -14.71 -14.53
N ASN A 216 -20.02 -15.71 -13.84
CA ASN A 216 -19.93 -15.77 -12.37
C ASN A 216 -18.56 -15.30 -11.87
N TRP A 217 -17.68 -14.82 -12.75
CA TRP A 217 -16.42 -14.22 -12.33
C TRP A 217 -16.72 -12.91 -11.61
N LEU A 218 -16.23 -12.78 -10.38
CA LEU A 218 -16.26 -11.51 -9.65
C LEU A 218 -15.50 -10.41 -10.42
N VAL A 219 -14.46 -10.79 -11.15
CA VAL A 219 -13.69 -9.92 -12.06
C VAL A 219 -14.06 -10.24 -13.51
N LYS A 220 -15.04 -9.52 -14.06
CA LYS A 220 -15.65 -9.78 -15.39
C LYS A 220 -14.77 -9.45 -16.60
N LYS A 221 -13.62 -8.81 -16.38
CA LYS A 221 -12.62 -8.48 -17.41
C LYS A 221 -11.21 -8.83 -16.92
N SER A 222 -11.02 -10.03 -16.39
CA SER A 222 -9.66 -10.55 -16.35
C SER A 222 -9.20 -10.79 -17.77
N GLN A 223 -8.42 -9.85 -18.33
CA GLN A 223 -7.39 -10.29 -19.27
C GLN A 223 -6.68 -11.47 -18.60
N ALA A 224 -6.39 -12.55 -19.33
CA ALA A 224 -5.60 -13.63 -18.76
C ALA A 224 -4.32 -13.01 -18.18
N GLY A 225 -4.20 -12.99 -16.84
CA GLY A 225 -3.26 -12.11 -16.14
C GLY A 225 -3.84 -10.79 -15.63
N CYS A 226 -5.04 -10.78 -15.03
CA CYS A 226 -5.61 -9.59 -14.39
C CYS A 226 -4.73 -9.16 -13.21
N SER A 227 -3.74 -8.34 -13.53
CA SER A 227 -2.87 -7.58 -12.66
C SER A 227 -2.06 -8.39 -11.64
N THR A 228 -1.36 -9.40 -12.14
CA THR A 228 -0.04 -9.78 -11.63
C THR A 228 0.95 -9.43 -12.75
N ASN A 229 1.20 -8.13 -12.96
CA ASN A 229 2.17 -7.71 -13.98
C ASN A 229 3.48 -8.49 -13.73
N ALA A 230 4.07 -9.12 -14.75
CA ALA A 230 5.27 -9.92 -14.57
C ALA A 230 6.45 -9.07 -14.06
N LYS A 231 6.44 -7.75 -14.33
CA LYS A 231 7.30 -6.75 -13.67
C LYS A 231 7.14 -6.78 -12.13
N TRP A 232 5.91 -6.92 -11.62
CA TRP A 232 5.54 -6.82 -10.21
C TRP A 232 5.84 -8.10 -9.39
N PHE A 233 5.86 -9.27 -10.02
CA PHE A 233 6.30 -10.52 -9.36
C PHE A 233 7.77 -10.86 -9.59
N GLY A 234 8.34 -10.45 -10.73
CA GLY A 234 9.75 -10.67 -11.06
C GLY A 234 10.71 -10.03 -10.07
N GLN A 235 10.33 -8.88 -9.49
CA GLN A 235 11.10 -8.23 -8.41
C GLN A 235 10.82 -8.83 -7.02
N ARG A 236 9.58 -9.22 -6.70
CA ARG A 236 9.25 -9.88 -5.42
C ARG A 236 10.05 -11.16 -5.17
N ASN A 237 10.37 -11.93 -6.21
CA ASN A 237 11.15 -13.16 -6.07
C ASN A 237 12.68 -12.96 -6.15
N LYS A 238 13.17 -11.79 -6.61
CA LYS A 238 14.61 -11.56 -6.81
C LYS A 238 15.35 -11.06 -5.55
N TYR A 239 14.64 -10.54 -4.55
CA TYR A 239 15.28 -9.77 -3.46
C TYR A 239 14.75 -10.12 -2.07
N PHE A 240 14.29 -11.36 -1.84
CA PHE A 240 14.19 -11.83 -0.46
C PHE A 240 15.60 -12.10 0.05
N SER A 241 16.15 -11.11 0.75
CA SER A 241 17.34 -11.32 1.56
C SER A 241 17.08 -12.43 2.57
N THR A 242 18.09 -13.25 2.87
CA THR A 242 17.95 -14.31 3.86
C THR A 242 17.58 -13.73 5.24
N TYR A 243 17.02 -14.53 6.14
CA TYR A 243 16.73 -14.05 7.51
C TYR A 243 17.98 -13.45 8.18
N ASN A 244 19.13 -14.07 7.99
CA ASN A 244 20.40 -13.59 8.52
C ASN A 244 20.83 -12.26 7.88
N GLU A 245 20.64 -12.08 6.58
CA GLU A 245 20.87 -10.79 5.92
C GLU A 245 19.94 -9.71 6.45
N ARG A 246 18.63 -10.00 6.60
CA ARG A 246 17.68 -9.05 7.21
C ARG A 246 18.08 -8.68 8.63
N LYS A 247 18.46 -9.67 9.45
CA LYS A 247 18.92 -9.43 10.82
C LYS A 247 20.18 -8.59 10.87
N MET A 248 21.16 -8.90 10.02
CA MET A 248 22.35 -8.08 9.90
C MET A 248 21.97 -6.65 9.51
N MET A 249 21.07 -6.46 8.54
CA MET A 249 20.59 -5.15 8.13
C MET A 249 19.88 -4.38 9.25
N GLU A 250 19.10 -5.05 10.11
CA GLU A 250 18.47 -4.45 11.29
C GLU A 250 19.50 -3.96 12.33
N THR A 251 20.68 -4.60 12.42
CA THR A 251 21.75 -4.15 13.34
C THR A 251 22.53 -2.95 12.83
N LEU A 252 22.43 -2.63 11.55
CA LEU A 252 23.16 -1.51 10.96
C LEU A 252 22.41 -0.20 11.19
N THR A 253 23.15 0.83 11.60
CA THR A 253 22.61 2.19 11.59
C THR A 253 22.38 2.65 10.15
N TRP A 254 21.55 3.69 9.96
CA TRP A 254 21.39 4.33 8.66
C TRP A 254 22.74 4.71 8.02
N ASN A 255 23.66 5.26 8.81
CA ASN A 255 25.00 5.63 8.35
C ASN A 255 25.80 4.42 7.87
N ASP A 256 25.73 3.30 8.59
CA ASP A 256 26.38 2.06 8.17
C ASP A 256 25.78 1.51 6.87
N LYS A 257 24.44 1.60 6.72
CA LYS A 257 23.74 1.17 5.49
C LYS A 257 24.16 1.98 4.28
N VAL A 258 24.29 3.30 4.45
CA VAL A 258 24.78 4.23 3.42
C VAL A 258 26.25 3.95 3.10
N ALA A 259 27.11 3.83 4.10
CA ALA A 259 28.55 3.61 3.92
C ALA A 259 28.86 2.26 3.24
N LYS A 260 28.11 1.22 3.56
CA LYS A 260 28.24 -0.12 2.95
C LYS A 260 27.50 -0.24 1.60
N GLY A 261 26.83 0.82 1.15
CA GLY A 261 26.17 0.86 -0.16
C GLY A 261 24.91 -0.01 -0.28
N TYR A 262 24.24 -0.37 0.82
CA TYR A 262 23.03 -1.21 0.75
C TYR A 262 21.86 -0.54 0.05
N LEU A 263 21.86 0.79 0.02
CA LEU A 263 20.84 1.61 -0.64
C LEU A 263 21.26 2.02 -2.04
N ASN A 264 22.51 1.75 -2.44
CA ASN A 264 23.08 2.22 -3.70
C ASN A 264 22.32 1.67 -4.90
N HIS A 265 21.90 0.41 -4.91
CA HIS A 265 21.12 -0.12 -6.03
C HIS A 265 19.88 0.74 -6.34
N TRP A 266 19.13 1.13 -5.31
CA TRP A 266 17.95 2.00 -5.46
C TRP A 266 18.33 3.46 -5.71
N ALA A 267 19.38 3.93 -5.04
CA ALA A 267 19.90 5.28 -5.10
C ALA A 267 20.76 5.55 -6.34
N GLU A 268 21.17 4.55 -7.13
CA GLU A 268 21.96 4.68 -8.37
C GLU A 268 21.07 4.40 -9.59
N GLU A 269 20.02 3.60 -9.42
CA GLU A 269 18.97 3.40 -10.44
C GLU A 269 18.14 4.65 -10.75
N HIS A 270 18.27 5.73 -9.99
CA HIS A 270 17.65 7.02 -10.32
C HIS A 270 18.09 7.54 -11.71
N ALA A 271 19.28 7.14 -12.17
CA ALA A 271 19.87 7.53 -13.44
C ALA A 271 19.54 6.59 -14.60
N LEU A 272 18.99 5.40 -14.32
CA LEU A 272 18.93 4.30 -15.28
C LEU A 272 17.83 4.40 -16.33
N ASN A 273 17.12 5.53 -16.39
CA ASN A 273 16.39 6.08 -17.53
C ASN A 273 15.59 7.27 -17.00
N ASN A 274 15.44 8.34 -17.78
CA ASN A 274 14.36 9.30 -17.59
C ASN A 274 13.02 8.53 -17.58
N ALA A 275 12.56 8.04 -16.42
CA ALA A 275 11.46 7.07 -16.34
C ALA A 275 10.16 7.61 -16.95
N GLY A 276 10.00 8.94 -17.01
CA GLY A 276 8.89 9.61 -17.66
C GLY A 276 8.97 9.75 -19.19
N ASN A 277 10.13 9.49 -19.84
CA ASN A 277 10.28 9.66 -21.29
C ASN A 277 9.43 8.68 -22.12
N MET A 278 8.99 7.57 -21.52
CA MET A 278 8.23 6.52 -22.20
C MET A 278 6.88 6.24 -21.54
N CYS A 279 6.54 6.94 -20.45
CA CYS A 279 5.31 6.71 -19.69
C CYS A 279 4.27 7.78 -20.05
N ILE A 280 3.54 7.53 -21.14
CA ILE A 280 2.44 8.39 -21.60
C ILE A 280 1.14 7.70 -21.25
N LEU A 281 0.31 8.38 -20.47
CA LEU A 281 -1.02 7.95 -20.11
C LEU A 281 -2.02 8.58 -21.08
N GLU A 282 -2.56 7.78 -21.98
CA GLU A 282 -3.56 8.23 -22.95
C GLU A 282 -4.90 8.55 -22.27
N GLY A 283 -5.49 9.65 -22.73
CA GLY A 283 -6.73 10.20 -22.21
C GLY A 283 -7.94 9.47 -22.77
N SER A 284 -8.83 9.03 -21.87
CA SER A 284 -10.05 8.31 -22.21
C SER A 284 -11.29 9.14 -21.84
N PHE A 285 -12.13 9.46 -22.83
CA PHE A 285 -13.38 10.19 -22.63
C PHE A 285 -14.52 9.34 -22.06
N SER A 286 -14.43 8.00 -22.20
CA SER A 286 -15.55 7.09 -21.97
C SER A 286 -15.87 6.82 -20.49
N ASN A 287 -15.15 7.44 -19.53
CA ASN A 287 -15.15 6.98 -18.13
C ASN A 287 -15.45 8.05 -17.07
N LEU A 288 -15.69 9.33 -17.42
CA LEU A 288 -15.86 10.38 -16.41
C LEU A 288 -17.33 10.54 -15.96
N GLU A 289 -17.96 9.45 -15.52
CA GLU A 289 -19.26 9.48 -14.85
C GLU A 289 -19.07 9.49 -13.32
N CYS A 290 -19.29 10.65 -12.70
CA CYS A 290 -19.15 10.79 -11.23
C CYS A 290 -20.43 10.44 -10.45
N SER A 291 -21.47 9.91 -11.10
CA SER A 291 -22.75 9.57 -10.47
C SER A 291 -22.63 8.53 -9.35
N PHE A 292 -21.66 7.62 -9.47
CA PHE A 292 -21.37 6.58 -8.48
C PHE A 292 -20.22 6.94 -7.53
N TRP A 293 -19.66 8.14 -7.64
CA TRP A 293 -18.54 8.54 -6.79
C TRP A 293 -19.04 9.02 -5.44
N TYR A 294 -18.23 8.78 -4.42
CA TYR A 294 -18.50 9.22 -3.06
C TYR A 294 -17.21 9.76 -2.43
N ILE A 295 -17.39 10.71 -1.53
CA ILE A 295 -16.30 11.26 -0.73
C ILE A 295 -16.18 10.40 0.53
N LEU A 296 -14.99 9.87 0.75
CA LEU A 296 -14.63 9.13 1.95
C LEU A 296 -13.83 10.04 2.88
N GLU A 297 -14.45 10.38 4.00
CA GLU A 297 -13.79 11.04 5.13
C GLU A 297 -13.27 9.99 6.12
N GLY A 298 -12.14 10.28 6.75
CA GLY A 298 -11.58 9.42 7.78
C GLY A 298 -10.56 10.16 8.64
N LYS A 299 -10.01 9.48 9.63
CA LYS A 299 -8.97 10.05 10.52
C LYS A 299 -7.81 10.60 9.69
N ARG A 300 -7.23 11.72 10.14
CA ARG A 300 -6.01 12.27 9.53
C ARG A 300 -4.92 11.20 9.44
N LEU A 301 -4.21 11.18 8.30
CA LEU A 301 -3.12 10.25 8.12
C LEU A 301 -1.98 10.63 9.09
N PRO A 302 -1.39 9.69 9.84
CA PRO A 302 -0.22 9.97 10.65
C PRO A 302 1.08 9.90 9.83
N ARG A 303 1.08 9.08 8.77
CA ARG A 303 2.17 8.88 7.79
C ARG A 303 1.70 7.96 6.67
N VAL A 304 2.38 8.01 5.52
CA VAL A 304 2.22 7.06 4.42
C VAL A 304 3.22 5.91 4.61
N LYS A 305 2.75 4.78 5.14
CA LYS A 305 3.59 3.57 5.31
C LYS A 305 3.73 2.77 4.02
N CYS A 306 2.63 2.65 3.27
CA CYS A 306 2.54 1.90 2.03
C CYS A 306 1.57 2.58 1.07
N SER A 307 1.71 2.29 -0.21
CA SER A 307 0.80 2.74 -1.26
C SER A 307 0.63 1.64 -2.30
N PRO A 308 -0.59 1.37 -2.80
CA PRO A 308 -0.78 0.48 -3.94
C PRO A 308 -0.21 1.06 -5.24
N PHE A 309 0.23 2.32 -5.22
CA PHE A 309 0.75 3.05 -6.36
C PHE A 309 2.27 3.19 -6.32
N CYS A 310 3.00 2.44 -5.49
CA CYS A 310 4.46 2.53 -5.38
C CYS A 310 5.06 1.21 -4.89
N ASP A 311 6.30 0.94 -5.31
CA ASP A 311 7.10 -0.14 -4.74
C ASP A 311 7.25 0.02 -3.23
N VAL A 312 6.85 -1.03 -2.50
CA VAL A 312 6.80 -1.05 -1.03
C VAL A 312 8.20 -0.93 -0.45
N GLN A 313 9.19 -1.63 -1.00
CA GLN A 313 10.55 -1.63 -0.47
C GLN A 313 11.22 -0.27 -0.69
N VAL A 314 11.01 0.35 -1.86
CA VAL A 314 11.53 1.69 -2.15
C VAL A 314 10.92 2.71 -1.19
N LEU A 315 9.62 2.64 -0.96
CA LEU A 315 8.92 3.55 -0.04
C LEU A 315 9.33 3.32 1.42
N GLU A 316 9.56 2.08 1.85
CA GLU A 316 10.08 1.76 3.19
C GLU A 316 11.48 2.34 3.40
N ASN A 317 12.38 2.15 2.44
CA ASN A 317 13.73 2.70 2.49
C ASN A 317 13.71 4.23 2.52
N LEU A 318 12.84 4.86 1.72
CA LEU A 318 12.64 6.31 1.74
C LEU A 318 12.08 6.79 3.09
N ASN A 319 11.12 6.07 3.67
CA ASN A 319 10.55 6.37 4.99
C ASN A 319 11.57 6.20 6.12
N GLU A 320 12.55 5.30 5.99
CA GLU A 320 13.70 5.20 6.88
C GLU A 320 14.59 6.44 6.70
N ALA A 321 14.99 6.74 5.47
CA ALA A 321 15.84 7.89 5.13
C ALA A 321 15.28 9.23 5.66
N VAL A 322 13.99 9.47 5.44
CA VAL A 322 13.28 10.68 5.87
C VAL A 322 13.22 10.80 7.40
N ARG A 323 13.12 9.67 8.11
CA ARG A 323 13.06 9.64 9.59
C ARG A 323 14.41 10.00 10.20
N GLU A 324 15.48 9.46 9.65
CA GLU A 324 16.85 9.69 10.12
C GLU A 324 17.35 11.11 9.86
N LEU A 325 16.81 11.76 8.81
CA LEU A 325 17.04 13.19 8.55
C LEU A 325 16.41 14.10 9.61
N GLY A 326 15.57 13.57 10.50
CA GLY A 326 15.14 14.23 11.73
C GLY A 326 14.18 15.41 11.55
N GLY A 327 13.34 15.43 10.50
CA GLY A 327 12.34 16.50 10.26
C GLY A 327 12.93 17.91 10.08
N GLY A 328 14.25 18.06 10.20
CA GLY A 328 14.97 19.27 9.89
C GLY A 328 15.12 19.40 8.39
N ARG A 329 14.91 20.62 7.86
CA ARG A 329 15.49 20.99 6.57
C ARG A 329 16.97 20.58 6.61
N LEU A 330 17.49 19.91 5.57
CA LEU A 330 18.93 19.73 5.37
C LEU A 330 19.63 21.01 5.86
N LYS A 331 20.45 20.89 6.90
CA LYS A 331 21.07 22.05 7.56
C LYS A 331 21.89 22.82 6.53
N SER A 332 21.33 23.95 6.12
CA SER A 332 21.88 24.90 5.15
C SER A 332 22.07 24.36 3.73
N ARG A 333 21.99 25.29 2.79
CA ARG A 333 22.26 25.14 1.36
C ARG A 333 23.75 24.80 1.12
N SER A 334 24.27 23.70 1.67
CA SER A 334 25.48 23.13 1.10
C SER A 334 25.11 22.72 -0.32
N VAL A 335 25.81 23.28 -1.29
CA VAL A 335 25.64 22.94 -2.70
C VAL A 335 26.00 21.46 -2.82
N LEU A 336 24.97 20.60 -2.81
CA LEU A 336 25.16 19.18 -3.10
C LEU A 336 25.93 19.10 -4.40
N GLN A 337 27.06 18.39 -4.41
CA GLN A 337 27.77 18.22 -5.67
C GLN A 337 26.82 17.55 -6.67
N PRO A 338 26.69 18.09 -7.89
CA PRO A 338 25.76 17.56 -8.86
C PRO A 338 26.15 16.11 -9.20
N CYS A 339 25.21 15.18 -9.06
CA CYS A 339 25.40 13.82 -9.53
C CYS A 339 25.54 13.85 -11.06
N HIS A 340 26.64 13.30 -11.59
CA HIS A 340 26.88 13.24 -13.04
C HIS A 340 25.87 12.38 -13.81
N SER A 341 25.15 11.50 -13.10
CA SER A 341 24.14 10.61 -13.66
C SER A 341 22.71 11.14 -13.48
N CYS A 342 22.50 12.13 -12.60
CA CYS A 342 21.25 12.87 -12.53
C CYS A 342 21.19 13.86 -13.70
N GLU A 343 20.35 13.58 -14.69
CA GLU A 343 20.04 14.61 -15.68
C GLU A 343 19.33 15.79 -14.99
N VAL A 344 19.99 16.95 -14.99
CA VAL A 344 19.34 18.24 -14.79
C VAL A 344 18.41 18.41 -15.98
N LEU A 345 17.11 18.42 -15.72
CA LEU A 345 16.07 18.64 -16.73
C LEU A 345 15.83 20.16 -16.75
N PRO A 346 16.52 20.94 -17.60
CA PRO A 346 16.24 22.36 -17.75
C PRO A 346 14.79 22.55 -18.19
N GLY A 347 14.25 23.72 -17.86
CA GLY A 347 12.89 24.06 -18.18
C GLY A 347 12.55 23.89 -19.66
N GLU A 348 13.49 24.26 -20.53
CA GLU A 348 13.41 24.07 -21.98
C GLU A 348 13.10 22.64 -22.41
N LEU A 349 13.68 21.62 -21.77
CA LEU A 349 13.42 20.21 -22.11
C LEU A 349 12.03 19.76 -21.65
N ILE A 350 11.52 20.32 -20.54
CA ILE A 350 10.14 20.05 -20.09
C ILE A 350 9.16 20.66 -21.09
N LEU A 351 9.41 21.89 -21.53
CA LEU A 351 8.62 22.58 -22.54
C LEU A 351 8.68 21.88 -23.90
N ALA A 352 9.86 21.41 -24.32
CA ALA A 352 10.03 20.60 -25.52
C ALA A 352 9.20 19.31 -25.46
N LYS A 353 9.19 18.61 -24.32
CA LYS A 353 8.33 17.42 -24.13
C LYS A 353 6.85 17.74 -24.23
N VAL A 354 6.40 18.85 -23.65
CA VAL A 354 4.98 19.28 -23.77
C VAL A 354 4.65 19.58 -25.24
N SER A 355 5.56 20.23 -25.96
CA SER A 355 5.45 20.47 -27.40
C SER A 355 5.39 19.16 -28.18
N ASP A 356 6.27 18.20 -27.90
CA ASP A 356 6.28 16.86 -28.54
C ASP A 356 5.00 16.08 -28.29
N LEU A 357 4.50 16.07 -27.05
CA LEU A 357 3.22 15.44 -26.70
C LEU A 357 2.04 16.07 -27.44
N SER A 358 2.13 17.37 -27.72
CA SER A 358 1.11 18.11 -28.48
C SER A 358 1.23 17.89 -30.00
N ARG A 359 2.47 17.78 -30.52
CA ARG A 359 2.79 17.63 -31.96
C ARG A 359 2.62 16.20 -32.50
N CYS A 360 3.06 15.17 -31.76
CA CYS A 360 2.91 13.76 -32.14
C CYS A 360 1.45 13.39 -32.49
N HIS A 361 0.50 14.25 -32.15
CA HIS A 361 -0.91 14.06 -32.41
C HIS A 361 -1.51 14.92 -33.54
N GLN A 362 -0.94 16.09 -33.86
CA GLN A 362 -1.39 16.88 -35.03
C GLN A 362 -1.21 16.10 -36.33
N GLU A 363 -0.19 15.24 -36.42
CA GLU A 363 0.07 14.35 -37.56
C GLU A 363 -0.93 13.18 -37.69
N VAL A 364 -1.64 12.80 -36.61
CA VAL A 364 -2.54 11.63 -36.59
C VAL A 364 -3.97 11.98 -37.03
N LEU A 365 -4.41 13.23 -36.87
CA LEU A 365 -5.81 13.63 -37.10
C LEU A 365 -6.09 14.39 -38.40
N ASN A 366 -5.08 14.81 -39.17
CA ASN A 366 -5.28 15.66 -40.36
C ASN A 366 -6.19 16.89 -40.10
N GLU A 367 -6.25 17.36 -38.85
CA GLU A 367 -7.05 18.52 -38.45
C GLU A 367 -6.17 19.77 -38.49
N SER A 368 -6.56 20.73 -39.33
CA SER A 368 -5.98 22.08 -39.36
C SER A 368 -6.47 22.89 -38.15
N CYS A 369 -5.96 22.60 -36.95
CA CYS A 369 -6.18 23.44 -35.78
C CYS A 369 -5.00 24.41 -35.64
N SER A 370 -5.27 25.65 -35.24
CA SER A 370 -4.30 26.75 -35.14
C SER A 370 -2.93 26.32 -34.61
N ASP A 371 -1.86 26.74 -35.28
CA ASP A 371 -0.45 26.40 -34.96
C ASP A 371 0.02 26.84 -33.56
N GLN A 372 -0.84 27.51 -32.78
CA GLN A 372 -0.53 28.04 -31.45
C GLN A 372 -1.49 27.50 -30.40
N PHE A 373 -0.93 26.95 -29.33
CA PHE A 373 -1.64 26.54 -28.10
C PHE A 373 -1.04 27.21 -26.88
N LYS A 374 -1.82 27.34 -25.81
CA LYS A 374 -1.34 27.92 -24.56
C LYS A 374 -0.92 26.82 -23.59
N CYS A 375 0.22 27.02 -22.92
CA CYS A 375 0.71 26.15 -21.86
C CYS A 375 0.65 26.90 -20.52
N LEU A 376 -0.23 26.46 -19.62
CA LEU A 376 -0.32 27.00 -18.27
C LEU A 376 0.73 26.31 -17.39
N VAL A 377 1.62 27.11 -16.79
CA VAL A 377 2.69 26.60 -15.92
C VAL A 377 2.44 27.02 -14.48
N VAL A 378 2.30 26.03 -13.60
CA VAL A 378 2.08 26.23 -12.16
C VAL A 378 3.40 26.10 -11.42
N GLY A 379 3.73 27.04 -10.52
CA GLY A 379 4.78 26.82 -9.51
C GLY A 379 6.22 26.65 -10.02
N PHE A 380 6.50 26.95 -11.29
CA PHE A 380 7.84 26.93 -11.87
C PHE A 380 8.22 28.30 -12.47
N PRO A 381 8.72 29.24 -11.65
CA PRO A 381 9.10 30.57 -12.13
C PRO A 381 10.15 30.53 -13.26
N SER A 382 11.15 29.64 -13.13
CA SER A 382 12.24 29.48 -14.11
C SER A 382 11.78 28.98 -15.49
N LEU A 383 10.63 28.32 -15.58
CA LEU A 383 10.02 27.91 -16.85
C LEU A 383 9.35 29.07 -17.59
N CYS A 384 8.99 30.13 -16.87
CA CYS A 384 8.26 31.28 -17.42
C CYS A 384 9.19 32.35 -17.98
N ASP A 385 10.49 32.30 -17.64
CA ASP A 385 11.54 33.20 -18.14
C ASP A 385 12.15 32.72 -19.47
N THR A 386 11.71 31.56 -19.98
CA THR A 386 12.19 30.96 -21.24
C THR A 386 11.41 31.54 -22.42
N GLU A 387 12.07 31.92 -23.52
CA GLU A 387 11.39 32.46 -24.71
C GLU A 387 10.32 31.48 -25.24
N SER A 388 9.15 32.02 -25.60
CA SER A 388 8.05 31.24 -26.16
C SER A 388 8.50 30.47 -27.40
N GLN A 389 8.28 29.14 -27.42
CA GLN A 389 8.48 28.37 -28.65
C GLN A 389 7.47 28.82 -29.72
N PRO A 390 7.77 28.67 -31.03
CA PRO A 390 6.98 29.25 -32.12
C PRO A 390 5.47 28.90 -32.09
N SER A 391 5.13 27.74 -31.52
CA SER A 391 3.79 27.16 -31.45
C SER A 391 3.18 27.15 -30.03
N MET A 392 3.86 27.68 -29.01
CA MET A 392 3.43 27.57 -27.62
C MET A 392 3.53 28.90 -26.84
N GLU A 393 2.39 29.43 -26.40
CA GLU A 393 2.33 30.58 -25.49
C GLU A 393 2.41 30.12 -24.04
N ILE A 394 3.46 30.51 -23.33
CA ILE A 394 3.66 30.13 -21.92
C ILE A 394 2.96 31.15 -21.02
N LYS A 395 2.00 30.69 -20.21
CA LYS A 395 1.33 31.54 -19.22
C LYS A 395 1.65 31.09 -17.79
N PRO A 396 2.33 31.91 -16.97
CA PRO A 396 2.50 31.63 -15.55
C PRO A 396 1.17 31.71 -14.79
N MET A 397 0.99 30.83 -13.80
CA MET A 397 -0.11 30.92 -12.84
C MET A 397 0.39 31.51 -11.51
N HIS A 398 0.10 32.79 -11.27
CA HIS A 398 0.62 33.54 -10.12
C HIS A 398 -0.14 33.31 -8.78
N SER A 399 -1.36 32.75 -8.80
CA SER A 399 -2.21 32.60 -7.61
C SER A 399 -1.97 31.31 -6.79
N ALA A 400 -1.20 30.35 -7.31
CA ALA A 400 -1.00 29.05 -6.67
C ALA A 400 0.45 28.87 -6.20
N THR A 401 0.74 29.22 -4.95
CA THR A 401 1.96 28.76 -4.29
C THR A 401 1.72 27.37 -3.72
N LEU A 402 2.01 26.33 -4.52
CA LEU A 402 2.07 24.97 -3.99
C LEU A 402 3.26 24.87 -3.02
N PRO A 403 3.09 24.24 -1.85
CA PRO A 403 4.17 24.07 -0.90
C PRO A 403 5.36 23.42 -1.58
N THR A 404 6.54 24.01 -1.39
CA THR A 404 7.77 23.35 -1.74
C THR A 404 7.94 22.12 -0.86
N PHE A 405 8.39 21.01 -1.43
CA PHE A 405 8.68 19.76 -0.73
C PHE A 405 9.24 20.00 0.67
N SER A 406 8.43 19.64 1.68
CA SER A 406 8.86 19.50 3.05
C SER A 406 9.14 18.02 3.31
N VAL A 407 10.30 17.71 3.85
CA VAL A 407 10.65 16.36 4.30
C VAL A 407 9.63 15.92 5.35
N SER A 408 8.64 15.12 4.93
CA SER A 408 7.53 14.65 5.74
C SER A 408 7.15 13.25 5.32
N LEU A 409 6.88 12.39 6.31
CA LEU A 409 6.36 11.04 6.09
C LEU A 409 4.91 11.05 5.57
N LEU A 410 4.27 12.23 5.46
CA LEU A 410 2.94 12.38 4.87
C LEU A 410 2.98 12.56 3.35
N TYR A 411 4.08 13.05 2.78
CA TYR A 411 4.21 13.35 1.36
C TYR A 411 2.98 14.12 0.80
N ASP A 412 2.25 13.56 -0.17
CA ASP A 412 1.02 14.12 -0.75
C ASP A 412 -0.25 13.91 0.12
N GLY A 413 -0.11 13.35 1.31
CA GLY A 413 -1.19 13.11 2.28
C GLY A 413 -1.41 14.22 3.30
N GLU A 414 -0.61 15.28 3.27
CA GLU A 414 -0.78 16.48 4.11
C GLU A 414 -2.08 17.23 3.73
N PRO A 415 -3.03 17.44 4.65
CA PRO A 415 -4.32 18.09 4.34
C PRO A 415 -4.19 19.45 3.65
N LYS A 416 -3.24 20.27 4.08
CA LYS A 416 -2.99 21.59 3.46
C LYS A 416 -2.52 21.46 2.00
N TYR A 417 -1.65 20.48 1.73
CA TYR A 417 -1.21 20.21 0.36
C TYR A 417 -2.36 19.69 -0.51
N GLN A 418 -3.21 18.80 0.03
CA GLN A 418 -4.40 18.29 -0.68
C GLN A 418 -5.34 19.42 -1.10
N GLN A 419 -5.62 20.37 -0.19
CA GLN A 419 -6.43 21.55 -0.46
C GLN A 419 -5.82 22.38 -1.59
N GLN A 420 -4.55 22.77 -1.45
CA GLN A 420 -3.88 23.65 -2.41
C GLN A 420 -3.74 23.01 -3.79
N LEU A 421 -3.47 21.70 -3.86
CA LEU A 421 -3.40 20.97 -5.11
C LEU A 421 -4.78 20.91 -5.80
N LEU A 422 -5.85 20.61 -5.06
CA LEU A 422 -7.21 20.59 -5.61
C LEU A 422 -7.65 21.96 -6.12
N GLU A 423 -7.42 23.02 -5.35
CA GLU A 423 -7.71 24.40 -5.75
C GLU A 423 -6.91 24.80 -6.99
N CYS A 424 -5.64 24.44 -7.04
CA CYS A 424 -4.79 24.69 -8.19
C CYS A 424 -5.29 23.98 -9.45
N VAL A 425 -5.68 22.69 -9.35
CA VAL A 425 -6.29 21.95 -10.47
C VAL A 425 -7.58 22.63 -10.93
N LEU A 426 -8.48 22.98 -10.01
CA LEU A 426 -9.74 23.65 -10.36
C LEU A 426 -9.52 25.00 -11.06
N GLN A 427 -8.61 25.84 -10.54
CA GLN A 427 -8.26 27.13 -11.13
C GLN A 427 -7.57 26.98 -12.49
N SER A 428 -6.75 25.93 -12.66
CA SER A 428 -6.06 25.64 -13.92
C SER A 428 -7.06 25.23 -15.00
N LEU A 429 -7.91 24.24 -14.71
CA LEU A 429 -8.91 23.74 -15.66
C LEU A 429 -9.92 24.81 -16.10
N ALA A 430 -10.21 25.80 -15.25
CA ALA A 430 -11.07 26.93 -15.58
C ALA A 430 -10.45 27.95 -16.54
N GLN A 431 -9.12 27.96 -16.71
CA GLN A 431 -8.37 28.92 -17.54
C GLN A 431 -7.90 28.36 -18.88
N LEU A 432 -8.11 27.06 -19.13
CA LEU A 432 -7.65 26.36 -20.31
C LEU A 432 -8.74 26.31 -21.38
N ALA A 433 -8.36 26.56 -22.63
CA ALA A 433 -9.16 26.31 -23.82
C ALA A 433 -8.87 24.91 -24.39
N ALA A 434 -9.75 24.41 -25.25
CA ALA A 434 -9.54 23.11 -25.89
C ALA A 434 -8.23 23.10 -26.69
N GLY A 435 -7.39 22.09 -26.47
CA GLY A 435 -6.06 21.97 -27.06
C GLY A 435 -4.91 22.47 -26.17
N ASP A 436 -5.20 23.27 -25.15
CA ASP A 436 -4.16 23.81 -24.26
C ASP A 436 -3.45 22.74 -23.42
N ALA A 437 -2.27 23.09 -22.90
CA ALA A 437 -1.46 22.23 -22.05
C ALA A 437 -1.37 22.77 -20.61
N LEU A 438 -1.07 21.88 -19.67
CA LEU A 438 -0.87 22.18 -18.25
C LEU A 438 0.40 21.49 -17.75
N VAL A 439 1.30 22.26 -17.14
CA VAL A 439 2.43 21.76 -16.35
C VAL A 439 2.11 21.96 -14.87
N LEU A 440 1.89 20.86 -14.16
CA LEU A 440 1.47 20.85 -12.76
C LEU A 440 2.52 20.16 -11.86
N PRO A 441 3.19 20.88 -10.95
CA PRO A 441 4.07 20.26 -9.97
C PRO A 441 3.28 19.42 -8.97
N VAL A 442 3.82 18.24 -8.64
CA VAL A 442 3.29 17.35 -7.60
C VAL A 442 4.43 16.84 -6.71
N LEU A 443 4.16 16.65 -5.41
CA LEU A 443 5.12 16.02 -4.49
C LEU A 443 5.29 14.53 -4.79
N SER A 444 4.17 13.84 -4.91
CA SER A 444 4.00 12.41 -5.20
C SER A 444 2.54 12.15 -5.49
N CYS A 445 2.19 10.91 -5.81
CA CYS A 445 0.82 10.44 -5.99
C CYS A 445 0.59 9.16 -5.17
N LEU A 446 1.07 9.12 -3.93
CA LEU A 446 1.01 7.94 -3.06
C LEU A 446 -0.38 7.76 -2.43
N THR A 447 -1.12 8.85 -2.22
CA THR A 447 -2.45 8.79 -1.62
C THR A 447 -3.56 8.62 -2.65
N ARG A 448 -4.68 8.02 -2.22
CA ARG A 448 -5.87 7.83 -3.07
C ARG A 448 -6.47 9.16 -3.52
N PHE A 449 -6.31 10.21 -2.71
CA PHE A 449 -6.74 11.57 -3.05
C PHE A 449 -5.97 12.09 -4.26
N THR A 450 -4.64 12.10 -4.22
CA THR A 450 -3.83 12.62 -5.32
C THR A 450 -3.91 11.75 -6.57
N ALA A 451 -3.93 10.42 -6.41
CA ALA A 451 -4.21 9.50 -7.52
C ALA A 451 -5.58 9.78 -8.18
N GLY A 452 -6.59 10.14 -7.37
CA GLY A 452 -7.89 10.62 -7.84
C GLY A 452 -7.77 11.87 -8.72
N LEU A 453 -6.94 12.85 -8.33
CA LEU A 453 -6.70 14.04 -9.15
C LEU A 453 -5.99 13.72 -10.46
N VAL A 454 -5.00 12.83 -10.46
CA VAL A 454 -4.35 12.35 -11.69
C VAL A 454 -5.36 11.67 -12.61
N PHE A 455 -6.31 10.89 -12.07
CA PHE A 455 -7.38 10.32 -12.87
C PHE A 455 -8.29 11.39 -13.51
N ILE A 456 -8.63 12.47 -12.78
CA ILE A 456 -9.38 13.60 -13.36
C ILE A 456 -8.59 14.22 -14.52
N LEU A 457 -7.30 14.50 -14.31
CA LEU A 457 -6.44 15.07 -15.34
C LEU A 457 -6.36 14.16 -16.57
N ARG A 458 -6.18 12.85 -16.39
CA ARG A 458 -6.21 11.87 -17.49
C ARG A 458 -7.46 12.01 -18.35
N CYS A 459 -8.62 12.19 -17.73
CA CYS A 459 -9.88 12.29 -18.47
C CYS A 459 -10.08 13.66 -19.12
N CYS A 460 -9.47 14.71 -18.57
CA CYS A 460 -9.58 16.08 -19.06
C CYS A 460 -8.58 16.41 -20.17
N PHE A 461 -7.54 15.60 -20.37
CA PHE A 461 -6.48 15.84 -21.34
C PHE A 461 -6.39 14.70 -22.36
N ARG A 462 -5.75 14.96 -23.50
CA ARG A 462 -5.47 13.94 -24.52
C ARG A 462 -4.41 12.97 -24.03
N SER A 463 -3.38 13.47 -23.39
CA SER A 463 -2.31 12.67 -22.81
C SER A 463 -1.80 13.32 -21.53
N VAL A 464 -1.32 12.48 -20.62
CA VAL A 464 -0.64 12.89 -19.39
C VAL A 464 0.68 12.14 -19.29
N ALA A 465 1.77 12.87 -19.18
CA ALA A 465 3.10 12.32 -18.88
C ALA A 465 3.60 12.90 -17.54
N PHE A 466 4.77 12.45 -17.09
CA PHE A 466 5.45 13.09 -15.96
C PHE A 466 6.93 13.30 -16.25
N ALA A 467 7.52 14.28 -15.57
CA ALA A 467 8.96 14.49 -15.52
C ALA A 467 9.39 14.67 -14.07
N CYS A 468 10.59 14.21 -13.73
CA CYS A 468 11.18 14.43 -12.42
C CYS A 468 12.34 15.43 -12.58
N PRO A 469 12.10 16.77 -12.51
CA PRO A 469 13.12 17.76 -12.85
C PRO A 469 14.25 17.85 -11.81
N THR A 470 15.51 17.61 -12.19
CA THR A 470 16.68 17.82 -11.31
C THR A 470 17.16 19.27 -11.40
N SER A 471 17.35 19.95 -10.27
CA SER A 471 17.65 21.38 -10.16
C SER A 471 18.73 21.62 -9.10
N ARG A 472 19.56 22.67 -9.28
CA ARG A 472 20.54 23.15 -8.30
C ARG A 472 19.88 23.77 -7.05
N GLU A 473 18.63 24.16 -7.17
CA GLU A 473 17.74 24.51 -6.05
C GLU A 473 16.75 23.34 -5.87
N PRO A 474 17.01 22.38 -4.96
CA PRO A 474 16.31 21.09 -4.95
C PRO A 474 14.84 21.12 -4.50
N LEU A 475 14.17 22.28 -4.45
CA LEU A 475 13.02 22.47 -3.58
C LEU A 475 11.80 23.02 -4.31
N GLY A 476 10.82 22.14 -4.53
CA GLY A 476 9.48 22.49 -4.96
C GLY A 476 8.57 21.27 -5.01
N SER A 477 8.83 20.42 -5.99
CA SER A 477 7.95 19.31 -6.37
C SER A 477 8.77 18.04 -6.62
N GLY A 478 8.24 16.87 -6.26
CA GLY A 478 8.89 15.59 -6.56
C GLY A 478 8.84 15.24 -8.05
N ALA A 479 7.75 15.61 -8.72
CA ALA A 479 7.56 15.47 -10.17
C ALA A 479 6.75 16.65 -10.74
N ALA A 480 6.71 16.78 -12.06
CA ALA A 480 5.82 17.64 -12.81
C ALA A 480 4.95 16.77 -13.73
N LEU A 481 3.64 16.88 -13.61
CA LEU A 481 2.69 16.29 -14.55
C LEU A 481 2.62 17.19 -15.78
N LEU A 482 2.77 16.57 -16.96
CA LEU A 482 2.74 17.22 -18.26
C LEU A 482 1.45 16.78 -18.95
N CYS A 483 0.42 17.62 -18.89
CA CYS A 483 -0.89 17.31 -19.47
C CYS A 483 -1.04 18.07 -20.79
N ALA A 484 -1.28 17.36 -21.89
CA ALA A 484 -1.36 17.96 -23.23
C ALA A 484 -2.75 17.75 -23.86
N GLY A 485 -3.21 18.75 -24.60
CA GLY A 485 -4.47 18.71 -25.34
C GLY A 485 -5.70 18.67 -24.44
N TYR A 486 -5.97 19.75 -23.72
CA TYR A 486 -7.16 19.88 -22.88
C TYR A 486 -8.44 19.65 -23.69
N ARG A 487 -9.37 18.88 -23.12
CA ARG A 487 -10.62 18.42 -23.73
C ARG A 487 -11.86 18.96 -23.03
N GLY A 488 -11.69 19.69 -21.92
CA GLY A 488 -12.78 20.18 -21.09
C GLY A 488 -13.03 19.32 -19.84
N LEU A 489 -13.61 19.95 -18.81
CA LEU A 489 -14.09 19.29 -17.60
C LEU A 489 -15.63 19.27 -17.63
N PRO A 490 -16.27 18.09 -17.60
CA PRO A 490 -17.72 17.99 -17.56
C PRO A 490 -18.33 18.70 -16.35
N ALA A 491 -19.38 19.50 -16.56
CA ALA A 491 -20.03 20.30 -15.52
C ALA A 491 -20.48 19.52 -14.26
N PRO A 492 -20.99 18.26 -14.35
CA PRO A 492 -21.29 17.48 -13.15
C PRO A 492 -20.05 17.20 -12.28
N VAL A 493 -18.92 16.95 -12.92
CA VAL A 493 -17.65 16.65 -12.24
C VAL A 493 -17.04 17.92 -11.66
N GLU A 494 -17.11 19.04 -12.39
CA GLU A 494 -16.72 20.35 -11.87
C GLU A 494 -17.50 20.71 -10.59
N ARG A 495 -18.83 20.51 -10.59
CA ARG A 495 -19.67 20.73 -9.40
C ARG A 495 -19.27 19.80 -8.25
N TYR A 496 -18.99 18.54 -8.55
CA TYR A 496 -18.53 17.57 -7.56
C TYR A 496 -17.19 17.98 -6.93
N LEU A 497 -16.21 18.40 -7.75
CA LEU A 497 -14.90 18.85 -7.29
C LEU A 497 -14.97 20.17 -6.50
N ARG A 498 -15.88 21.10 -6.87
CA ARG A 498 -16.13 22.31 -6.06
C ARG A 498 -16.70 21.96 -4.68
N ARG A 499 -17.64 21.01 -4.60
CA ARG A 499 -18.15 20.50 -3.32
C ARG A 499 -17.05 19.85 -2.49
N LEU A 500 -16.20 19.05 -3.14
CA LEU A 500 -15.02 18.46 -2.50
C LEU A 500 -14.08 19.53 -1.95
N SER A 501 -13.78 20.57 -2.73
CA SER A 501 -12.92 21.68 -2.30
C SER A 501 -13.48 22.40 -1.07
N ALA A 502 -14.79 22.72 -1.07
CA ALA A 502 -15.44 23.31 0.09
C ALA A 502 -15.36 22.43 1.35
N LEU A 503 -15.51 21.11 1.20
CA LEU A 503 -15.39 20.16 2.31
C LEU A 503 -13.96 20.07 2.84
N VAL A 504 -12.96 19.96 1.95
CA VAL A 504 -11.55 19.93 2.33
C VAL A 504 -11.17 21.20 3.10
N SER A 505 -11.61 22.38 2.62
CA SER A 505 -11.38 23.65 3.31
C SER A 505 -12.06 23.68 4.68
N ALA A 506 -13.34 23.27 4.78
CA ALA A 506 -14.05 23.24 6.06
C ALA A 506 -13.36 22.33 7.11
N LEU A 507 -12.89 21.14 6.69
CA LEU A 507 -12.16 20.23 7.58
C LEU A 507 -10.82 20.82 8.05
N LEU A 508 -10.12 21.55 7.18
CA LEU A 508 -8.86 22.20 7.53
C LEU A 508 -9.07 23.41 8.46
N ASP A 509 -10.04 24.27 8.15
CA ASP A 509 -10.33 25.51 8.90
C ASP A 509 -10.78 25.23 10.33
N THR A 510 -11.49 24.12 10.53
CA THR A 510 -11.94 23.65 11.85
C THR A 510 -10.88 22.85 12.62
N ASP A 511 -9.69 22.69 12.06
CA ASP A 511 -8.64 21.76 12.52
C ASP A 511 -9.20 20.36 12.87
N SER A 512 -10.11 19.87 12.02
CA SER A 512 -10.80 18.60 12.25
C SER A 512 -9.81 17.44 12.35
N PRO A 513 -10.00 16.46 13.27
CA PRO A 513 -9.20 15.23 13.31
C PRO A 513 -9.45 14.32 12.08
N GLN A 514 -10.32 14.73 11.16
CA GLN A 514 -10.62 14.03 9.92
C GLN A 514 -10.02 14.76 8.71
N GLN A 515 -9.81 14.00 7.63
CA GLN A 515 -9.47 14.52 6.30
C GLN A 515 -10.19 13.70 5.23
N VAL A 516 -10.24 14.22 4.00
CA VAL A 516 -10.71 13.43 2.86
C VAL A 516 -9.62 12.44 2.45
N LEU A 517 -9.96 11.15 2.48
CA LEU A 517 -9.03 10.08 2.12
C LEU A 517 -9.16 9.67 0.66
N GLN A 518 -10.35 9.79 0.08
CA GLN A 518 -10.67 9.34 -1.28
C GLN A 518 -11.91 10.06 -1.80
N PHE A 519 -11.94 10.39 -3.10
CA PHE A 519 -13.14 10.90 -3.78
C PHE A 519 -13.41 10.24 -5.13
N VAL A 520 -12.47 9.41 -5.62
CA VAL A 520 -12.62 8.52 -6.78
C VAL A 520 -12.55 7.07 -6.27
N PRO A 521 -13.46 6.17 -6.68
CA PRO A 521 -13.44 4.77 -6.24
C PRO A 521 -12.12 4.06 -6.55
N MET A 522 -11.63 3.22 -5.62
CA MET A 522 -10.37 2.48 -5.81
C MET A 522 -10.44 1.50 -6.97
N GLU A 523 -11.63 1.00 -7.27
CA GLU A 523 -11.91 0.14 -8.42
C GLU A 523 -11.55 0.84 -9.72
N VAL A 524 -11.64 2.17 -9.79
CA VAL A 524 -11.22 2.97 -10.95
C VAL A 524 -9.71 3.22 -10.92
N LEU A 525 -9.15 3.53 -9.75
CA LEU A 525 -7.73 3.87 -9.60
C LEU A 525 -6.79 2.67 -9.79
N LEU A 526 -7.26 1.45 -9.54
CA LEU A 526 -6.48 0.21 -9.64
C LEU A 526 -6.55 -0.44 -11.04
N GLN A 527 -7.01 0.29 -12.07
CA GLN A 527 -7.20 -0.26 -13.41
C GLN A 527 -6.12 0.15 -14.41
N GLY A 528 -5.57 -0.87 -15.10
CA GLY A 528 -4.84 -0.73 -16.35
C GLY A 528 -3.68 0.27 -16.30
N GLU A 529 -3.60 1.08 -17.36
CA GLU A 529 -2.50 2.03 -17.61
C GLU A 529 -2.35 3.10 -16.52
N LEU A 530 -3.43 3.50 -15.84
CA LEU A 530 -3.34 4.50 -14.76
C LEU A 530 -2.52 3.96 -13.59
N LEU A 531 -2.75 2.71 -13.19
CA LEU A 531 -2.02 2.10 -12.09
C LEU A 531 -0.54 1.96 -12.42
N GLU A 532 -0.21 1.56 -13.65
CA GLU A 532 1.18 1.48 -14.13
C GLU A 532 1.84 2.87 -14.15
N PHE A 533 1.14 3.88 -14.67
CA PHE A 533 1.62 5.26 -14.68
C PHE A 533 1.91 5.79 -13.28
N LEU A 534 0.99 5.59 -12.32
CA LEU A 534 1.17 6.03 -10.94
C LEU A 534 2.34 5.31 -10.26
N TRP A 535 2.52 4.01 -10.55
CA TRP A 535 3.63 3.22 -10.05
C TRP A 535 4.98 3.74 -10.55
N ASP A 536 5.12 3.95 -11.86
CA ASP A 536 6.33 4.47 -12.47
C ASP A 536 6.67 5.87 -11.94
N LEU A 537 5.67 6.75 -11.83
CA LEU A 537 5.82 8.09 -11.27
C LEU A 537 6.33 8.04 -9.83
N ASN A 538 5.63 7.33 -8.95
CA ASN A 538 5.98 7.31 -7.53
C ASN A 538 7.31 6.60 -7.28
N THR A 539 7.59 5.51 -7.98
CA THR A 539 8.88 4.83 -7.87
C THR A 539 10.03 5.71 -8.36
N ALA A 540 9.85 6.46 -9.46
CA ALA A 540 10.86 7.42 -9.92
C ALA A 540 11.09 8.54 -8.90
N VAL A 541 10.01 9.12 -8.35
CA VAL A 541 10.09 10.14 -7.29
C VAL A 541 10.80 9.58 -6.06
N ALA A 542 10.43 8.39 -5.60
CA ALA A 542 10.96 7.81 -4.38
C ALA A 542 12.44 7.42 -4.50
N LYS A 543 12.85 6.76 -5.60
CA LYS A 543 14.27 6.45 -5.85
C LYS A 543 15.12 7.70 -5.92
N ARG A 544 14.62 8.75 -6.58
CA ARG A 544 15.33 10.02 -6.69
C ARG A 544 15.47 10.74 -5.35
N GLN A 545 14.40 10.79 -4.55
CA GLN A 545 14.47 11.38 -3.21
C GLN A 545 15.46 10.60 -2.32
N LEU A 546 15.41 9.27 -2.39
CA LEU A 546 16.35 8.40 -1.68
C LEU A 546 17.80 8.69 -2.13
N HIS A 547 18.05 8.82 -3.44
CA HIS A 547 19.36 9.21 -3.98
C HIS A 547 19.86 10.53 -3.37
N LEU A 548 19.04 11.58 -3.38
CA LEU A 548 19.44 12.89 -2.87
C LEU A 548 19.77 12.85 -1.36
N ILE A 549 18.99 12.10 -0.57
CA ILE A 549 19.25 11.93 0.87
C ILE A 549 20.55 11.15 1.10
N VAL A 550 20.75 10.04 0.39
CA VAL A 550 21.96 9.21 0.48
C VAL A 550 23.19 10.02 0.07
N GLN A 551 23.12 10.77 -1.04
CA GLN A 551 24.21 11.61 -1.53
C GLN A 551 24.56 12.72 -0.54
N ALA A 552 23.56 13.39 0.03
CA ALA A 552 23.78 14.41 1.05
C ALA A 552 24.52 13.85 2.27
N GLN A 553 24.15 12.65 2.70
CA GLN A 553 24.78 11.98 3.84
C GLN A 553 26.23 11.58 3.53
N GLN A 554 26.49 11.00 2.35
CA GLN A 554 27.84 10.64 1.91
C GLN A 554 28.77 11.85 1.88
N GLN A 555 28.26 13.00 1.43
CA GLN A 555 29.03 14.26 1.38
C GLN A 555 29.34 14.83 2.77
N GLN A 556 28.41 14.72 3.73
CA GLN A 556 28.64 15.09 5.13
C GLN A 556 29.72 14.22 5.78
N VAL A 557 29.68 12.89 5.57
CA VAL A 557 30.70 11.97 6.10
C VAL A 557 32.09 12.28 5.54
N THR A 558 32.22 12.67 4.28
CA THR A 558 33.51 13.08 3.70
C THR A 558 34.02 14.44 4.19
N THR A 559 33.17 15.32 4.72
CA THR A 559 33.59 16.63 5.24
C THR A 559 33.99 16.60 6.72
N ASP A 560 33.54 15.60 7.48
CA ASP A 560 33.88 15.43 8.91
C ASP A 560 35.13 14.56 9.16
N MET A 561 35.82 14.08 8.11
CA MET A 561 37.10 13.40 8.24
C MET A 561 38.23 14.43 8.42
N PRO A 562 38.98 14.44 9.55
CA PRO A 562 40.07 15.37 9.73
C PRO A 562 41.20 15.07 8.73
N LEU A 563 41.66 16.14 8.06
CA LEU A 563 42.84 16.15 7.18
C LEU A 563 44.12 15.73 7.92
#